data_AF-A0A1V2T9C5-F1
#
_entry.id   AF-A0A1V2T9C5-F1
#
_cell.length_a   1.000
_cell.length_b   1.000
_cell.length_c   1.000
_cell.angle_alpha   90.00
_cell.angle_beta   90.00
_cell.angle_gamma   90.00
#
_symmetry.space_group_name_H-M   'P 1'
#
loop_
_entity.id
_entity.type
_entity.pdbx_description
1 polymer ?
#
loop_
_entity_poly.entity_id
_entity_poly.type
_entity_poly.pdbx_seq_one_letter_code
_entity_poly.pdbx_strand_id
1 'polypeptide(L)'
;MAFSVQMPALGESVTEGTVTRWLKQEGDTVEVDEPLLEVSTDKVDTEIPSPAAGVLTKIVAQEDDTVEVGGELGVIGDAGEAAEPTPTEAPEPAPASEPEPVPAQQEPPRQEAQPEPAPAAQAPSGDTASGTPVKMPELGESVTEGTVTRWLKAIGDEVAVDEPLLEVSTDKVDTEIPSPVAGTLLEITAQEDDTVEVGGQLGIIGSGAPAPAQTTAPTAPPAEEAAPAPKPAPEPEPAPKPAPAPAAAAPA
;
A
#
# COMPACT_ATOMS: atom_id res chain seq x y z
N MET A 1 11.16 41.15 -15.34
CA MET A 1 10.91 40.57 -16.69
C MET A 1 10.25 39.24 -16.48
N ALA A 2 9.21 38.95 -17.23
CA ALA A 2 8.49 37.69 -17.14
C ALA A 2 9.07 36.69 -18.17
N PHE A 3 9.42 35.50 -17.70
CA PHE A 3 9.80 34.35 -18.51
C PHE A 3 8.62 33.39 -18.59
N SER A 4 8.09 33.18 -19.80
CA SER A 4 7.11 32.12 -20.03
C SER A 4 7.80 30.76 -19.98
N VAL A 5 7.39 29.94 -19.01
CA VAL A 5 7.76 28.53 -18.93
C VAL A 5 6.92 27.81 -19.97
N GLN A 6 7.59 27.24 -20.97
CA GLN A 6 6.96 26.43 -22.00
C GLN A 6 7.29 24.97 -21.76
N MET A 7 6.39 24.07 -22.16
CA MET A 7 6.66 22.65 -22.15
C MET A 7 7.86 22.34 -23.08
N PRO A 8 8.99 21.84 -22.55
CA PRO A 8 10.12 21.45 -23.37
C PRO A 8 9.77 20.20 -24.20
N ALA A 9 10.54 19.93 -25.25
CA ALA A 9 10.39 18.69 -26.00
C ALA A 9 10.90 17.51 -25.15
N LEU A 10 9.98 16.74 -24.57
CA LEU A 10 10.27 15.61 -23.68
C LEU A 10 10.63 14.30 -24.42
N GLY A 11 10.87 14.37 -25.74
CA GLY A 11 11.32 13.25 -26.56
C GLY A 11 10.90 13.38 -28.02
N GLU A 12 11.59 12.68 -28.94
CA GLU A 12 11.30 12.74 -30.40
C GLU A 12 9.93 12.16 -30.79
N SER A 13 9.21 11.51 -29.86
CA SER A 13 7.90 10.87 -30.10
C SER A 13 6.79 11.35 -29.15
N VAL A 14 7.05 12.37 -28.32
CA VAL A 14 6.08 12.93 -27.38
C VAL A 14 5.60 14.28 -27.91
N THR A 15 4.31 14.40 -28.20
CA THR A 15 3.69 15.62 -28.77
C THR A 15 2.97 16.47 -27.73
N GLU A 16 2.55 15.86 -26.62
CA GLU A 16 1.79 16.48 -25.54
C GLU A 16 2.10 15.77 -24.23
N GLY A 17 1.90 16.47 -23.11
CA GLY A 17 2.04 15.92 -21.77
C GLY A 17 0.98 16.46 -20.83
N THR A 18 0.54 15.64 -19.89
CA THR A 18 -0.44 16.00 -18.87
C THR A 18 0.27 16.39 -17.58
N VAL A 19 -0.03 17.56 -17.03
CA VAL A 19 0.53 18.01 -15.76
C VAL A 19 -0.03 17.13 -14.63
N THR A 20 0.80 16.33 -13.97
CA THR A 20 0.35 15.44 -12.90
C THR A 20 0.29 16.16 -11.57
N ARG A 21 1.28 17.05 -11.33
CA ARG A 21 1.42 17.77 -10.07
C ARG A 21 2.28 19.01 -10.22
N TRP A 22 1.89 20.09 -9.56
CA TRP A 22 2.77 21.24 -9.36
C TRP A 22 3.57 21.10 -8.06
N LEU A 23 4.90 21.19 -8.13
CA LEU A 23 5.75 21.30 -6.93
C LEU A 23 5.82 22.74 -6.41
N LYS A 24 5.57 23.71 -7.30
CA LYS A 24 5.67 25.14 -7.05
C LYS A 24 4.32 25.82 -7.29
N GLN A 25 3.99 26.81 -6.47
CA GLN A 25 2.71 27.53 -6.54
C GLN A 25 2.91 28.98 -6.99
N GLU A 26 1.81 29.62 -7.41
CA GLU A 26 1.80 31.05 -7.69
C GLU A 26 2.27 31.84 -6.45
N GLY A 27 3.34 32.61 -6.61
CA GLY A 27 4.03 33.36 -5.57
C GLY A 27 5.26 32.65 -4.99
N ASP A 28 5.53 31.39 -5.35
CA ASP A 28 6.72 30.67 -4.86
C ASP A 28 7.99 31.08 -5.62
N THR A 29 9.10 31.12 -4.89
CA THR A 29 10.41 31.46 -5.46
C THR A 29 11.09 30.20 -5.98
N VAL A 30 11.61 30.28 -7.20
CA VAL A 30 12.20 29.16 -7.93
C VAL A 30 13.58 29.55 -8.45
N GLU A 31 14.53 28.64 -8.39
CA GLU A 31 15.87 28.84 -8.94
C GLU A 31 15.96 28.29 -10.37
N VAL A 32 16.99 28.70 -11.13
CA VAL A 32 17.25 28.10 -12.44
C VAL A 32 17.60 26.62 -12.27
N ASP A 33 17.12 25.76 -13.17
CA ASP A 33 17.30 24.30 -13.10
C ASP A 33 16.55 23.63 -11.92
N GLU A 34 15.70 24.38 -11.19
CA GLU A 34 14.89 23.82 -10.10
C GLU A 34 13.58 23.19 -10.65
N PRO A 35 13.16 22.00 -10.18
CA PRO A 35 11.92 21.36 -10.65
C PRO A 35 10.67 22.16 -10.25
N LEU A 36 9.85 22.51 -11.24
CA LEU A 36 8.63 23.30 -11.06
C LEU A 36 7.38 22.43 -10.91
N LEU A 37 7.24 21.46 -11.81
CA LEU A 37 6.07 20.59 -11.92
C LEU A 37 6.46 19.25 -12.57
N GLU A 38 5.62 18.25 -12.38
CA GLU A 38 5.73 16.91 -12.98
C GLU A 38 4.72 16.79 -14.11
N VAL A 39 5.19 16.31 -15.26
CA VAL A 39 4.35 16.04 -16.43
C VAL A 39 4.43 14.55 -16.73
N SER A 40 3.28 13.90 -16.76
CA SER A 40 3.16 12.53 -17.25
C SER A 40 2.90 12.55 -18.74
N THR A 41 3.65 11.72 -19.46
CA THR A 41 3.47 11.47 -20.89
C THR A 41 3.06 10.01 -21.06
N ASP A 42 2.54 9.63 -22.22
CA ASP A 42 2.07 8.26 -22.55
C ASP A 42 3.04 7.13 -22.15
N LYS A 43 4.34 7.42 -21.95
CA LYS A 43 5.33 6.40 -21.60
C LYS A 43 6.23 6.73 -20.40
N VAL A 44 6.39 8.01 -20.05
CA VAL A 44 7.37 8.43 -19.03
C VAL A 44 6.90 9.70 -18.32
N ASP A 45 7.00 9.71 -17.00
CA ASP A 45 6.85 10.90 -16.17
C ASP A 45 8.17 11.69 -16.17
N THR A 46 8.10 12.98 -16.50
CA THR A 46 9.27 13.86 -16.55
C THR A 46 9.03 15.14 -15.77
N GLU A 47 10.03 15.57 -15.00
CA GLU A 47 10.03 16.84 -14.30
C GLU A 47 10.39 18.00 -15.24
N ILE A 48 9.65 19.12 -15.13
CA ILE A 48 9.95 20.35 -15.88
C ILE A 48 10.82 21.26 -15.01
N PRO A 49 12.11 21.45 -15.36
CA PRO A 49 12.97 22.38 -14.65
C PRO A 49 12.65 23.82 -15.02
N SER A 50 12.96 24.73 -14.10
CA SER A 50 12.77 26.16 -14.31
C SER A 50 13.81 26.71 -15.30
N PRO A 51 13.39 27.36 -16.40
CA PRO A 51 14.32 27.96 -17.35
C PRO A 51 15.01 29.23 -16.82
N ALA A 52 14.51 29.83 -15.73
CA ALA A 52 15.05 31.03 -15.13
C ALA A 52 14.75 31.08 -13.62
N ALA A 53 15.63 31.71 -12.85
CA ALA A 53 15.36 32.01 -11.44
C ALA A 53 14.36 33.17 -11.32
N GLY A 54 13.40 33.06 -10.42
CA GLY A 54 12.35 34.06 -10.24
C GLY A 54 11.23 33.63 -9.31
N VAL A 55 10.07 34.25 -9.43
CA VAL A 55 8.85 33.91 -8.70
C VAL A 55 7.80 33.45 -9.69
N LEU A 56 7.15 32.32 -9.46
CA LEU A 56 6.06 31.86 -10.31
C LEU A 56 4.88 32.83 -10.16
N THR A 57 4.65 33.71 -11.12
CA THR A 57 3.64 34.77 -11.00
C THR A 57 2.25 34.32 -11.40
N LYS A 58 2.17 33.36 -12.32
CA LYS A 58 0.90 32.85 -12.83
C LYS A 58 1.04 31.44 -13.37
N ILE A 59 0.08 30.57 -13.04
CA ILE A 59 -0.07 29.24 -13.63
C ILE A 59 -1.14 29.30 -14.73
N VAL A 60 -0.79 28.86 -15.94
CA VAL A 60 -1.70 28.81 -17.09
C VAL A 60 -2.28 27.41 -17.25
N ALA A 61 -1.44 26.38 -17.11
CA ALA A 61 -1.83 24.97 -17.12
C ALA A 61 -1.96 24.43 -15.69
N GLN A 62 -3.16 24.01 -15.30
CA GLN A 62 -3.43 23.49 -13.96
C GLN A 62 -2.98 22.03 -13.81
N GLU A 63 -3.00 21.51 -12.58
CA GLU A 63 -2.91 20.06 -12.35
C GLU A 63 -4.02 19.35 -13.14
N ASP A 64 -3.69 18.19 -13.71
CA ASP A 64 -4.50 17.37 -14.62
C ASP A 64 -4.79 17.99 -16.00
N ASP A 65 -4.15 19.11 -16.35
CA ASP A 65 -4.31 19.75 -17.67
C ASP A 65 -3.33 19.21 -18.71
N THR A 66 -3.80 18.98 -19.93
CA THR A 66 -2.98 18.48 -21.05
C THR A 66 -2.46 19.63 -21.90
N VAL A 67 -1.14 19.69 -22.08
CA VAL A 67 -0.44 20.77 -22.78
C VAL A 67 0.43 20.20 -23.90
N GLU A 68 0.42 20.84 -25.06
CA GLU A 68 1.25 20.46 -26.20
C GLU A 68 2.71 20.90 -26.00
N VAL A 69 3.67 20.21 -26.65
CA VAL A 69 5.08 20.62 -26.62
C VAL A 69 5.24 22.05 -27.16
N GLY A 70 5.90 22.91 -26.39
CA GLY A 70 6.02 24.35 -26.65
C GLY A 70 4.83 25.17 -26.15
N GLY A 71 3.80 24.54 -25.57
CA GLY A 71 2.68 25.22 -24.91
C GLY A 71 3.12 25.94 -23.63
N GLU A 72 2.44 27.03 -23.30
CA GLU A 72 2.75 27.84 -22.11
C GLU A 72 2.17 27.16 -20.85
N LEU A 73 3.06 26.81 -19.91
CA LEU A 73 2.70 26.19 -18.63
C LEU A 73 2.44 27.26 -17.56
N GLY A 74 3.27 28.30 -17.54
CA GLY A 74 3.18 29.37 -16.55
C GLY A 74 4.16 30.49 -16.83
N VAL A 75 4.12 31.51 -15.98
CA VAL A 75 4.93 32.72 -16.13
C VAL A 75 5.74 32.96 -14.86
N ILE A 76 7.06 32.97 -15.00
CA ILE A 76 7.99 33.30 -13.92
C ILE A 76 8.38 34.77 -14.03
N GLY A 77 8.05 35.56 -13.02
CA GLY A 77 8.53 36.93 -12.87
C GLY A 77 9.93 36.96 -12.24
N ASP A 78 10.67 38.04 -12.45
CA ASP A 78 11.91 38.27 -11.72
C ASP A 78 11.64 38.40 -10.21
N ALA A 79 12.59 38.04 -9.35
CA ALA A 79 12.45 38.04 -7.89
C ALA A 79 12.09 39.41 -7.26
N GLY A 80 11.99 40.47 -8.06
CA GLY A 80 11.47 41.79 -7.68
C GLY A 80 10.03 42.11 -8.12
N GLU A 81 9.30 41.21 -8.79
CA GLU A 81 7.92 41.44 -9.25
C GLU A 81 6.87 40.61 -8.48
N ALA A 82 7.27 39.99 -7.37
CA ALA A 82 6.35 39.77 -6.27
C ALA A 82 5.92 41.15 -5.77
N ALA A 83 4.63 41.44 -5.89
CA ALA A 83 4.00 42.58 -5.24
C ALA A 83 4.61 42.75 -3.84
N GLU A 84 5.12 43.95 -3.58
CA GLU A 84 5.69 44.38 -2.31
C GLU A 84 4.97 43.71 -1.13
N PRO A 85 5.64 42.87 -0.31
CA PRO A 85 5.16 42.67 1.05
C PRO A 85 5.35 44.01 1.72
N THR A 86 4.27 44.79 1.84
CA THR A 86 4.27 46.00 2.66
C THR A 86 4.78 45.61 4.06
N PRO A 87 5.92 46.14 4.53
CA PRO A 87 6.31 45.99 5.91
C PRO A 87 5.52 47.02 6.71
N THR A 88 4.30 46.66 7.11
CA THR A 88 3.52 47.42 8.10
C THR A 88 3.51 46.63 9.40
N GLU A 89 4.44 47.05 10.24
CA GLU A 89 4.21 47.34 11.66
C GLU A 89 4.02 46.14 12.61
N ALA A 90 5.12 45.83 13.29
CA ALA A 90 5.08 45.36 14.66
C ALA A 90 4.33 46.37 15.55
N PRO A 91 3.49 45.88 16.47
CA PRO A 91 3.67 46.35 17.84
C PRO A 91 3.73 45.18 18.84
N GLU A 92 4.75 45.26 19.69
CA GLU A 92 4.83 44.67 21.03
C GLU A 92 3.85 45.42 21.98
N PRO A 93 3.75 45.09 23.28
CA PRO A 93 2.93 44.08 23.95
C PRO A 93 1.68 44.65 24.69
N ALA A 94 0.90 43.76 25.34
CA ALA A 94 -0.33 43.99 26.14
C ALA A 94 -0.20 45.04 27.29
N PRO A 95 -1.30 45.62 27.85
CA PRO A 95 -2.16 44.90 28.82
C PRO A 95 -3.67 45.31 28.94
N ALA A 96 -4.45 44.37 29.49
CA ALA A 96 -5.60 44.50 30.40
C ALA A 96 -6.81 45.41 30.06
N SER A 97 -8.00 44.79 29.96
CA SER A 97 -9.19 45.11 30.80
C SER A 97 -10.33 44.10 30.59
N GLU A 98 -10.67 43.39 31.66
CA GLU A 98 -11.95 42.73 31.98
C GLU A 98 -12.80 43.74 32.81
N PRO A 99 -14.12 43.60 33.09
CA PRO A 99 -15.24 42.79 32.56
C PRO A 99 -16.50 43.62 32.13
N GLU A 100 -17.50 42.93 31.53
CA GLU A 100 -18.99 43.06 31.53
C GLU A 100 -19.74 44.42 31.68
N PRO A 101 -20.93 44.61 31.04
CA PRO A 101 -22.13 43.79 31.33
C PRO A 101 -23.07 43.45 30.15
N VAL A 102 -23.77 42.32 30.30
CA VAL A 102 -25.07 41.96 29.69
C VAL A 102 -26.20 42.94 30.15
N PRO A 103 -27.42 43.05 29.55
CA PRO A 103 -28.18 42.03 28.78
C PRO A 103 -29.09 42.54 27.62
N ALA A 104 -29.62 41.59 26.80
CA ALA A 104 -31.06 41.36 26.57
C ALA A 104 -31.40 40.76 25.18
N GLN A 105 -31.85 39.49 25.23
CA GLN A 105 -32.99 38.88 24.51
C GLN A 105 -33.01 38.84 22.96
N GLN A 106 -33.08 37.63 22.39
CA GLN A 106 -34.36 36.96 22.03
C GLN A 106 -34.10 35.51 21.51
N GLU A 107 -34.74 34.52 22.14
CA GLU A 107 -34.99 33.16 21.63
C GLU A 107 -36.05 33.18 20.51
N PRO A 108 -36.07 32.16 19.63
CA PRO A 108 -37.20 31.20 19.65
C PRO A 108 -36.76 29.75 19.27
N PRO A 109 -37.67 28.75 19.24
CA PRO A 109 -38.12 27.95 20.37
C PRO A 109 -37.70 26.46 20.26
N ARG A 110 -37.71 25.80 21.41
CA ARG A 110 -37.53 24.36 21.61
C ARG A 110 -38.81 23.61 21.24
N GLN A 111 -38.72 22.61 20.35
CA GLN A 111 -39.78 21.64 20.09
C GLN A 111 -39.34 20.25 20.60
N GLU A 112 -40.19 19.65 21.42
CA GLU A 112 -40.04 18.32 22.03
C GLU A 112 -40.36 17.18 21.04
N ALA A 113 -39.50 16.15 21.07
CA ALA A 113 -39.78 14.72 21.02
C ALA A 113 -40.61 14.09 19.87
N GLN A 114 -39.89 13.51 18.89
CA GLN A 114 -40.17 12.16 18.36
C GLN A 114 -38.82 11.50 17.97
N PRO A 115 -38.56 10.22 18.32
CA PRO A 115 -37.27 9.58 18.09
C PRO A 115 -37.14 9.18 16.62
N GLU A 116 -36.38 9.97 15.86
CA GLU A 116 -35.85 9.56 14.56
C GLU A 116 -34.61 8.69 14.81
N PRO A 117 -34.45 7.54 14.14
CA PRO A 117 -33.30 6.66 14.37
C PRO A 117 -32.03 7.43 14.05
N ALA A 118 -31.14 7.50 15.05
CA ALA A 118 -29.78 7.95 14.85
C ALA A 118 -29.22 7.26 13.60
N PRO A 119 -28.61 7.99 12.65
CA PRO A 119 -27.78 7.33 11.66
C PRO A 119 -26.73 6.59 12.47
N ALA A 120 -26.85 5.26 12.48
CA ALA A 120 -25.82 4.39 12.98
C ALA A 120 -24.52 4.90 12.37
N ALA A 121 -23.62 5.33 13.26
CA ALA A 121 -22.22 5.33 12.96
C ALA A 121 -21.94 3.91 12.46
N GLN A 122 -21.90 3.75 11.15
CA GLN A 122 -21.26 2.62 10.52
C GLN A 122 -19.81 2.79 10.89
N ALA A 123 -19.45 2.22 12.05
CA ALA A 123 -18.13 1.71 12.24
C ALA A 123 -17.80 0.94 10.94
N PRO A 124 -16.66 1.19 10.27
CA PRO A 124 -16.13 0.15 9.44
C PRO A 124 -15.98 -1.04 10.38
N SER A 125 -16.81 -2.06 10.18
CA SER A 125 -16.61 -3.37 10.78
C SER A 125 -15.24 -3.82 10.30
N GLY A 126 -14.21 -3.46 11.05
CA GLY A 126 -12.90 -4.04 11.01
C GLY A 126 -13.03 -5.44 11.56
N ASP A 127 -13.54 -6.32 10.72
CA ASP A 127 -13.36 -7.75 10.81
C ASP A 127 -12.70 -8.20 9.51
N THR A 128 -11.57 -7.56 9.19
CA THR A 128 -10.52 -8.22 8.42
C THR A 128 -9.49 -8.66 9.44
N ALA A 129 -9.32 -9.98 9.54
CA ALA A 129 -8.13 -10.58 10.12
C ALA A 129 -6.91 -9.72 9.76
N SER A 130 -6.17 -9.28 10.78
CA SER A 130 -5.13 -8.24 10.74
C SER A 130 -4.17 -8.34 9.55
N GLY A 131 -4.59 -7.89 8.37
CA GLY A 131 -3.83 -8.03 7.15
C GLY A 131 -4.35 -7.12 6.04
N THR A 132 -3.39 -6.55 5.33
CA THR A 132 -3.55 -5.73 4.14
C THR A 132 -3.78 -6.67 2.94
N PRO A 133 -4.89 -6.53 2.20
CA PRO A 133 -5.08 -7.29 0.97
C PRO A 133 -4.07 -6.82 -0.08
N VAL A 134 -3.26 -7.75 -0.57
CA VAL A 134 -2.40 -7.55 -1.74
C VAL A 134 -3.27 -7.68 -2.96
N LYS A 135 -3.39 -6.59 -3.69
CA LYS A 135 -4.08 -6.57 -4.98
C LYS A 135 -3.08 -6.64 -6.11
N MET A 136 -3.54 -7.17 -7.22
CA MET A 136 -2.82 -7.13 -8.46
C MET A 136 -2.66 -5.67 -8.91
N PRO A 137 -1.42 -5.15 -9.02
CA PRO A 137 -1.19 -3.80 -9.53
C PRO A 137 -1.52 -3.74 -11.02
N GLU A 138 -1.66 -2.52 -11.54
CA GLU A 138 -1.87 -2.32 -12.98
C GLU A 138 -0.56 -2.62 -13.72
N LEU A 139 -0.47 -3.81 -14.35
CA LEU A 139 0.73 -4.31 -15.03
C LEU A 139 0.88 -3.72 -16.46
N GLY A 140 0.56 -2.44 -16.60
CA GLY A 140 0.62 -1.67 -17.85
C GLY A 140 -0.75 -1.43 -18.49
N GLU A 141 -0.88 -0.31 -19.22
CA GLU A 141 -2.11 0.28 -19.77
C GLU A 141 -2.91 -0.64 -20.74
N SER A 142 -2.38 -1.80 -21.12
CA SER A 142 -3.01 -2.74 -22.06
C SER A 142 -3.18 -4.16 -21.49
N VAL A 143 -2.93 -4.37 -20.20
CA VAL A 143 -3.06 -5.67 -19.54
C VAL A 143 -4.24 -5.61 -18.58
N THR A 144 -5.31 -6.37 -18.85
CA THR A 144 -6.53 -6.41 -18.02
C THR A 144 -6.52 -7.55 -17.00
N GLU A 145 -5.71 -8.57 -17.24
CA GLU A 145 -5.59 -9.78 -16.44
C GLU A 145 -4.18 -10.36 -16.57
N GLY A 146 -3.71 -11.08 -15.56
CA GLY A 146 -2.46 -11.81 -15.63
C GLY A 146 -2.55 -13.12 -14.85
N THR A 147 -1.77 -14.09 -15.32
CA THR A 147 -1.77 -15.45 -14.77
C THR A 147 -0.61 -15.61 -13.81
N VAL A 148 -0.88 -16.01 -12.57
CA VAL A 148 0.15 -16.27 -11.57
C VAL A 148 0.97 -17.46 -12.02
N THR A 149 2.23 -17.23 -12.37
CA THR A 149 3.11 -18.30 -12.86
C THR A 149 3.77 -19.03 -11.72
N ARG A 150 4.14 -18.29 -10.66
CA ARG A 150 4.83 -18.85 -9.51
C ARG A 150 4.76 -17.94 -8.29
N TRP A 151 4.58 -18.54 -7.11
CA TRP A 151 4.78 -17.84 -5.85
C TRP A 151 6.25 -17.93 -5.40
N LEU A 152 6.89 -16.78 -5.15
CA LEU A 152 8.22 -16.70 -4.55
C LEU A 152 8.13 -16.82 -3.02
N LYS A 153 6.99 -16.44 -2.44
CA LYS A 153 6.70 -16.40 -1.01
C LYS A 153 5.53 -17.32 -0.65
N ALA A 154 5.66 -18.08 0.43
CA ALA A 154 4.64 -19.00 0.91
C ALA A 154 3.82 -18.41 2.07
N ILE A 155 2.65 -19.00 2.34
CA ILE A 155 1.84 -18.64 3.52
C ILE A 155 2.69 -18.84 4.78
N GLY A 156 2.85 -17.78 5.57
CA GLY A 156 3.68 -17.72 6.76
C GLY A 156 5.08 -17.14 6.55
N ASP A 157 5.48 -16.83 5.32
CA ASP A 157 6.78 -16.21 5.04
C ASP A 157 6.76 -14.69 5.31
N GLU A 158 7.86 -14.17 5.86
CA GLU A 158 8.05 -12.74 6.08
C GLU A 158 8.50 -12.05 4.78
N VAL A 159 7.88 -10.90 4.50
CA VAL A 159 8.10 -10.11 3.29
C VAL A 159 8.29 -8.64 3.68
N ALA A 160 9.27 -7.98 3.09
CA ALA A 160 9.49 -6.54 3.28
C ALA A 160 8.64 -5.72 2.28
N VAL A 161 8.46 -4.42 2.56
CA VAL A 161 7.92 -3.48 1.57
C VAL A 161 8.83 -3.52 0.34
N ASP A 162 8.25 -3.48 -0.86
CA ASP A 162 8.97 -3.54 -2.15
C ASP A 162 9.71 -4.88 -2.40
N GLU A 163 9.46 -5.93 -1.61
CA GLU A 163 10.03 -7.26 -1.86
C GLU A 163 9.15 -8.08 -2.82
N PRO A 164 9.72 -8.77 -3.84
CA PRO A 164 8.93 -9.54 -4.80
C PRO A 164 8.23 -10.74 -4.16
N LEU A 165 6.91 -10.80 -4.28
CA LEU A 165 6.04 -11.82 -3.67
C LEU A 165 5.79 -13.00 -4.61
N LEU A 166 5.48 -12.71 -5.87
CA LEU A 166 5.07 -13.67 -6.88
C LEU A 166 5.32 -13.12 -8.28
N GLU A 167 5.40 -14.03 -9.25
CA GLU A 167 5.57 -13.72 -10.67
C GLU A 167 4.24 -13.92 -11.39
N VAL A 168 3.82 -12.90 -12.15
CA VAL A 168 2.64 -12.96 -13.01
C VAL A 168 3.08 -12.85 -14.47
N SER A 169 2.62 -13.80 -15.28
CA SER A 169 2.78 -13.76 -16.73
C SER A 169 1.54 -13.15 -17.36
N THR A 170 1.77 -12.14 -18.18
CA THR A 170 0.75 -11.50 -19.02
C THR A 170 0.94 -11.95 -20.47
N ASP A 171 -0.01 -11.68 -21.38
CA ASP A 171 0.04 -12.08 -22.80
C ASP A 171 1.34 -11.68 -23.54
N LYS A 172 2.12 -10.74 -22.99
CA LYS A 172 3.33 -10.20 -23.61
C LYS A 172 4.56 -10.10 -22.69
N VAL A 173 4.38 -10.02 -21.37
CA VAL A 173 5.48 -9.74 -20.43
C VAL A 173 5.26 -10.45 -19.09
N ASP A 174 6.32 -11.05 -18.55
CA ASP A 174 6.36 -11.54 -17.19
C ASP A 174 6.75 -10.39 -16.24
N THR A 175 5.97 -10.19 -15.18
CA THR A 175 6.13 -9.08 -14.23
C THR A 175 6.06 -9.59 -12.81
N GLU A 176 6.95 -9.08 -11.96
CA GLU A 176 7.03 -9.42 -10.54
C GLU A 176 6.11 -8.50 -9.74
N ILE A 177 5.30 -9.07 -8.84
CA ILE A 177 4.43 -8.29 -7.95
C ILE A 177 5.20 -8.00 -6.65
N PRO A 178 5.57 -6.74 -6.38
CA PRO A 178 6.19 -6.37 -5.11
C PRO A 178 5.16 -6.32 -3.99
N SER A 179 5.63 -6.50 -2.76
CA SER A 179 4.79 -6.37 -1.59
C SER A 179 4.47 -4.91 -1.29
N PRO A 180 3.18 -4.51 -1.21
CA PRO A 180 2.80 -3.14 -0.88
C PRO A 180 3.09 -2.78 0.58
N VAL A 181 3.24 -3.78 1.46
CA VAL A 181 3.51 -3.60 2.89
C VAL A 181 4.48 -4.66 3.41
N ALA A 182 5.26 -4.33 4.44
CA ALA A 182 6.05 -5.32 5.15
C ALA A 182 5.12 -6.11 6.09
N GLY A 183 5.25 -7.44 6.09
CA GLY A 183 4.42 -8.30 6.91
C GLY A 183 4.66 -9.79 6.67
N THR A 184 3.72 -10.61 7.13
CA THR A 184 3.72 -12.05 6.87
C THR A 184 2.59 -12.40 5.92
N LEU A 185 2.84 -13.22 4.89
CA LEU A 185 1.77 -13.67 3.99
C LEU A 185 0.79 -14.57 4.76
N LEU A 186 -0.42 -14.11 5.05
CA LEU A 186 -1.38 -14.83 5.89
C LEU A 186 -2.24 -15.81 5.08
N GLU A 187 -2.60 -15.43 3.86
CA GLU A 187 -3.49 -16.20 3.00
C GLU A 187 -3.20 -15.91 1.53
N ILE A 188 -3.25 -16.95 0.70
CA ILE A 188 -3.18 -16.86 -0.76
C ILE A 188 -4.59 -17.09 -1.31
N THR A 189 -5.16 -16.07 -1.96
CA THR A 189 -6.47 -16.17 -2.61
C THR A 189 -6.33 -16.65 -4.06
N ALA A 190 -5.25 -16.28 -4.75
CA ALA A 190 -4.94 -16.70 -6.12
C ALA A 190 -3.80 -17.74 -6.15
N GLN A 191 -4.09 -18.97 -6.60
CA GLN A 191 -3.09 -20.04 -6.63
C GLN A 191 -2.14 -19.92 -7.83
N GLU A 192 -1.08 -20.73 -7.83
CA GLU A 192 -0.25 -20.93 -9.02
C GLU A 192 -1.13 -21.42 -10.19
N ASP A 193 -0.86 -20.91 -11.39
CA ASP A 193 -1.63 -21.09 -12.63
C ASP A 193 -3.04 -20.45 -12.65
N ASP A 194 -3.39 -19.64 -11.64
CA ASP A 194 -4.68 -18.94 -11.58
C ASP A 194 -4.63 -17.58 -12.29
N THR A 195 -5.70 -17.24 -13.01
CA THR A 195 -5.83 -15.98 -13.76
C THR A 195 -6.58 -14.96 -12.91
N VAL A 196 -5.95 -13.80 -12.68
CA VAL A 196 -6.49 -12.73 -11.82
C VAL A 196 -6.59 -11.43 -12.62
N GLU A 197 -7.70 -10.72 -12.44
CA GLU A 197 -7.93 -9.41 -13.07
C GLU A 197 -7.13 -8.32 -12.34
N VAL A 198 -6.80 -7.23 -13.05
CA VAL A 198 -6.16 -6.06 -12.44
C VAL A 198 -7.01 -5.49 -11.30
N GLY A 199 -6.38 -5.22 -10.16
CA GLY A 199 -7.07 -4.85 -8.92
C GLY A 199 -7.71 -6.01 -8.16
N GLY A 200 -7.64 -7.23 -8.70
CA GLY A 200 -8.06 -8.48 -8.06
C GLY A 200 -7.20 -8.82 -6.85
N GLN A 201 -7.78 -9.49 -5.86
CA GLN A 201 -7.07 -9.85 -4.63
C GLN A 201 -6.20 -11.09 -4.86
N LEU A 202 -4.89 -10.94 -4.68
CA LEU A 202 -3.90 -12.02 -4.78
C LEU A 202 -3.75 -12.76 -3.45
N GLY A 203 -3.76 -12.02 -2.34
CA GLY A 203 -3.63 -12.58 -0.99
C GLY A 203 -3.74 -11.51 0.08
N ILE A 204 -3.47 -11.89 1.33
CA ILE A 204 -3.54 -10.99 2.48
C ILE A 204 -2.20 -11.03 3.21
N ILE A 205 -1.57 -9.88 3.40
CA ILE A 205 -0.32 -9.73 4.17
C ILE A 205 -0.61 -9.09 5.52
N GLY A 206 -0.24 -9.79 6.58
CA GLY A 206 -0.34 -9.32 7.96
C GLY A 206 0.69 -8.24 8.28
N SER A 207 0.26 -6.98 8.36
CA SER A 207 1.10 -5.84 8.77
C SER A 207 1.32 -5.88 10.28
N GLY A 208 2.33 -6.65 10.73
CA GLY A 208 2.85 -6.58 12.08
C GLY A 208 2.37 -7.67 13.03
N ALA A 209 3.32 -8.53 13.36
CA ALA A 209 3.26 -9.74 14.18
C ALA A 209 2.39 -10.84 13.57
N PRO A 210 2.84 -12.11 13.60
CA PRO A 210 1.90 -13.20 13.46
C PRO A 210 0.77 -12.88 14.44
N ALA A 211 -0.47 -12.79 13.95
CA ALA A 211 -1.58 -13.22 14.80
C ALA A 211 -1.04 -14.52 15.38
N PRO A 212 -0.81 -14.62 16.71
CA PRO A 212 -0.25 -15.82 17.25
C PRO A 212 -1.05 -16.89 16.57
N ALA A 213 -0.35 -17.79 15.87
CA ALA A 213 -0.95 -19.07 15.57
C ALA A 213 -1.76 -19.34 16.83
N GLN A 214 -3.02 -19.72 16.66
CA GLN A 214 -3.53 -20.62 17.65
C GLN A 214 -2.50 -21.76 17.64
N THR A 215 -1.47 -21.59 18.48
CA THR A 215 -0.94 -22.59 19.32
C THR A 215 -2.23 -23.15 19.88
N THR A 216 -2.75 -24.15 19.16
CA THR A 216 -2.80 -25.47 19.74
C THR A 216 -1.70 -25.46 20.77
N ALA A 217 -2.11 -25.18 22.01
CA ALA A 217 -1.21 -25.15 23.12
C ALA A 217 -0.30 -26.36 22.91
N PRO A 218 1.04 -26.24 23.00
CA PRO A 218 1.80 -27.43 23.30
C PRO A 218 1.10 -27.96 24.54
N THR A 219 0.35 -29.03 24.34
CA THR A 219 -0.22 -29.80 25.44
C THR A 219 0.99 -30.03 26.29
N ALA A 220 0.99 -29.40 27.47
CA ALA A 220 2.05 -29.56 28.43
C ALA A 220 2.38 -31.05 28.43
N PRO A 221 3.64 -31.47 28.23
CA PRO A 221 3.97 -32.84 28.60
C PRO A 221 3.51 -32.95 30.06
N PRO A 222 2.55 -33.84 30.38
CA PRO A 222 2.24 -34.09 31.77
C PRO A 222 3.55 -34.55 32.38
N ALA A 223 4.11 -33.74 33.27
CA ALA A 223 5.08 -34.23 34.22
C ALA A 223 4.37 -35.33 34.99
N GLU A 224 4.72 -36.55 34.63
CA GLU A 224 5.08 -37.61 35.56
C GLU A 224 4.20 -37.69 36.80
N GLU A 225 3.17 -38.55 36.76
CA GLU A 225 3.02 -39.54 37.83
C GLU A 225 2.22 -40.76 37.35
N ALA A 226 2.68 -41.91 37.83
CA ALA A 226 2.09 -43.24 37.76
C ALA A 226 2.18 -43.96 36.39
N ALA A 227 3.23 -44.77 36.27
CA ALA A 227 3.20 -45.98 35.47
C ALA A 227 2.07 -46.92 35.94
N PRO A 228 1.24 -47.41 35.02
CA PRO A 228 0.74 -48.76 35.11
C PRO A 228 1.32 -49.60 33.96
N ALA A 229 1.82 -50.76 34.37
CA ALA A 229 2.31 -51.90 33.64
C ALA A 229 1.89 -52.03 32.15
N PRO A 230 2.81 -52.44 31.26
CA PRO A 230 2.45 -52.84 29.91
C PRO A 230 1.58 -54.10 29.99
N LYS A 231 0.33 -54.00 29.55
CA LYS A 231 -0.52 -55.17 29.27
C LYS A 231 -0.32 -55.56 27.79
N PRO A 232 -0.22 -56.86 27.47
CA PRO A 232 0.44 -57.35 26.27
C PRO A 232 -0.38 -57.10 25.00
N ALA A 233 0.31 -56.76 23.92
CA ALA A 233 -0.23 -56.84 22.56
C ALA A 233 -0.39 -58.31 22.14
N PRO A 234 -1.42 -58.61 21.33
CA PRO A 234 -1.90 -59.95 21.07
C PRO A 234 -0.97 -60.78 20.16
N GLU A 235 -0.95 -62.05 20.52
CA GLU A 235 -0.33 -63.23 19.91
C GLU A 235 -0.61 -63.35 18.40
N PRO A 236 0.41 -63.51 17.54
CA PRO A 236 0.25 -64.18 16.27
C PRO A 236 0.35 -65.71 16.48
N GLU A 237 -0.64 -66.40 15.91
CA GLU A 237 -0.82 -67.85 15.89
C GLU A 237 0.47 -68.66 15.60
N PRO A 238 0.64 -69.83 16.25
CA PRO A 238 1.78 -70.71 16.06
C PRO A 238 1.66 -71.52 14.76
N ALA A 239 2.56 -71.27 13.82
CA ALA A 239 2.80 -72.18 12.71
C ALA A 239 3.47 -73.50 13.20
N PRO A 240 3.11 -74.66 12.63
CA PRO A 240 3.35 -75.98 13.21
C PRO A 240 4.82 -76.45 13.10
N LYS A 241 5.27 -77.16 14.14
CA LYS A 241 6.55 -77.88 14.24
C LYS A 241 6.80 -78.82 13.05
N PRO A 242 8.02 -78.83 12.48
CA PRO A 242 8.60 -80.02 11.88
C PRO A 242 9.29 -80.87 12.96
N ALA A 243 8.91 -82.14 13.02
CA ALA A 243 9.49 -83.16 13.88
C ALA A 243 10.96 -83.47 13.50
N PRO A 244 11.88 -83.65 14.48
CA PRO A 244 13.09 -84.40 14.24
C PRO A 244 12.78 -85.91 14.30
N ALA A 245 13.02 -86.59 13.18
CA ALA A 245 12.96 -88.04 13.03
C ALA A 245 14.10 -88.75 13.81
N PRO A 246 13.94 -90.04 14.14
CA PRO A 246 14.60 -90.69 15.26
C PRO A 246 16.02 -91.17 14.98
N ALA A 247 16.74 -91.39 16.08
CA ALA A 247 18.04 -92.01 16.16
C ALA A 247 18.13 -93.35 15.38
N ALA A 248 19.26 -93.53 14.69
CA ALA A 248 19.78 -94.84 14.33
C ALA A 248 21.28 -94.88 14.67
N ALA A 249 21.69 -95.97 15.29
CA ALA A 249 22.94 -96.18 15.97
C ALA A 249 24.05 -96.77 15.08
N ALA A 250 25.30 -96.45 15.45
CA ALA A 250 26.52 -97.29 15.42
C ALA A 250 27.04 -97.76 14.03
N PRO A 251 28.26 -98.35 13.88
CA PRO A 251 29.00 -99.15 14.89
C PRO A 251 30.53 -98.98 14.99
N ALA A 252 31.04 -99.62 16.06
CA ALA A 252 32.33 -100.33 16.26
C ALA A 252 33.66 -99.67 15.84
#